data_AF-A0A3T1AZT1-F1
#
_entry.id   AF-A0A3T1AZT1-F1
#
_cell.length_a   1.000
_cell.length_b   1.000
_cell.length_c   1.000
_cell.angle_alpha   90.00
_cell.angle_beta   90.00
_cell.angle_gamma   90.00
#
_symmetry.space_group_name_H-M   'P 1'
#
loop_
_entity.id
_entity.type
_entity.pdbx_description
1 polymer ?
#
loop_
_entity_poly.entity_id
_entity_poly.type
_entity_poly.pdbx_seq_one_letter_code
_entity_poly.pdbx_strand_id
1 'polypeptide(L)'
;MRLTTLRTDEGSLPMAMLLITVVLSISAVLVPVVVRQTAATKNLAERTTMLDAAQSGMDVMMARVRAAADVETREGYLENMPPCTLSGDAGVSATTERLTYQVTITYYDAAGTALSCPVTDVPTTAKVVSVGTTGTTKRTLTATYVFSTSNTNIPGGQIRISSSTLGNQCMDSGSSKAPTAGSALIMATCDGSSRQQFGYTADLYLKLIGSEATGADDGMCIYPGATDAKGKHVSGTALTFQPCPATTPATFGFQWSLDGNSVFHSADSAKAVESTCINVVSPGTAGSTVALGGCSTSATKTVWRSAPGVGAGMAGDNTYQLVNYAQFSRCLDVTSKSMTATYMITWFCKQAPNGVVDFNQQWVHPVPDATKKEVSATGPIIVNNYTSTSNAVSACSTSTAKGCGSNYCLKSPGTATSSSWVTVEGCSTAALQAKNYLQWTVYHDTGDYATSYRIKDYKGNCLQPTRQTDTTYTAPSSDLHSDGTSKVKVVACNSSELQKWNAPANISKPTPLTDLIES
;
A
#
# COMPACT_ATOMS: atom_id res chain seq x y z
N MET A 1 27.30 22.91 -115.64
CA MET A 1 26.32 21.80 -115.55
C MET A 1 26.60 21.02 -114.27
N ARG A 2 25.87 21.32 -113.19
CA ARG A 2 25.86 20.53 -111.94
C ARG A 2 24.44 20.63 -111.38
N LEU A 3 23.72 19.51 -111.45
CA LEU A 3 22.37 19.33 -110.94
C LEU A 3 22.44 19.04 -109.44
N THR A 4 21.80 19.91 -108.65
CA THR A 4 21.46 19.70 -107.24
C THR A 4 20.20 18.82 -107.16
N THR A 5 20.33 17.62 -106.59
CA THR A 5 19.21 16.73 -106.25
C THR A 5 18.60 17.17 -104.91
N LEU A 6 17.37 17.69 -104.95
CA LEU A 6 16.50 17.84 -103.78
C LEU A 6 15.93 16.45 -103.44
N ARG A 7 16.24 15.97 -102.23
CA ARG A 7 15.74 14.73 -101.65
C ARG A 7 14.43 15.04 -100.93
N THR A 8 13.34 14.42 -101.37
CA THR A 8 11.99 14.55 -100.80
C THR A 8 11.83 13.63 -99.59
N ASP A 9 11.68 14.22 -98.40
CA ASP A 9 11.33 13.53 -97.16
C ASP A 9 9.79 13.33 -97.06
N GLU A 10 9.23 12.36 -97.78
CA GLU A 10 7.79 12.05 -97.74
C GLU A 10 7.40 10.91 -96.77
N GLY A 11 8.32 10.46 -95.89
CA GLY A 11 8.08 9.34 -94.97
C GLY A 11 8.00 9.67 -93.47
N SER A 12 8.27 10.91 -93.04
CA SER A 12 8.51 11.24 -91.62
C SER A 12 7.26 11.60 -90.81
N LEU A 13 6.18 12.04 -91.47
CA LEU A 13 4.93 12.50 -90.83
C LEU A 13 4.14 11.38 -90.12
N PRO A 14 3.88 10.20 -90.73
CA PRO A 14 3.16 9.13 -90.06
C PRO A 14 3.98 8.49 -88.92
N MET A 15 5.31 8.43 -89.05
CA MET A 15 6.20 7.97 -87.98
C MET A 15 6.19 8.93 -86.78
N ALA A 16 6.20 10.25 -87.02
CA ALA A 16 6.10 11.26 -85.97
C ALA A 16 4.73 11.20 -85.24
N MET A 17 3.62 11.02 -85.97
CA MET A 17 2.30 10.86 -85.34
C MET A 17 2.18 9.59 -84.50
N LEU A 18 2.77 8.48 -84.95
CA LEU A 18 2.76 7.22 -84.22
C LEU A 18 3.59 7.33 -82.94
N LEU A 19 4.73 8.02 -82.99
CA LEU A 19 5.57 8.28 -81.82
C LEU A 19 4.87 9.20 -80.81
N ILE A 20 4.16 10.24 -81.27
CA ILE A 20 3.38 11.15 -80.40
C ILE A 20 2.22 10.41 -79.74
N THR A 21 1.48 9.57 -80.48
CA THR A 21 0.36 8.78 -79.92
C THR A 21 0.83 7.73 -78.92
N VAL A 22 1.94 7.04 -79.20
CA VAL A 22 2.57 6.11 -78.25
C VAL A 22 3.02 6.85 -76.98
N VAL A 23 3.71 7.99 -77.10
CA VAL A 23 4.16 8.77 -75.93
C VAL A 23 2.98 9.30 -75.11
N LEU A 24 1.92 9.78 -75.76
CA LEU A 24 0.69 10.23 -75.07
C LEU A 24 -0.05 9.08 -74.38
N SER A 25 -0.14 7.91 -75.02
CA SER A 25 -0.78 6.73 -74.43
C SER A 25 0.00 6.19 -73.21
N ILE A 26 1.33 6.16 -73.29
CA ILE A 26 2.19 5.76 -72.16
C ILE A 26 2.08 6.79 -71.02
N SER A 27 2.06 8.09 -71.34
CA SER A 27 1.90 9.15 -70.33
C SER A 27 0.54 9.08 -69.64
N ALA A 28 -0.53 8.79 -70.37
CA ALA A 28 -1.88 8.65 -69.82
C ALA A 28 -2.01 7.46 -68.85
N VAL A 29 -1.21 6.39 -69.04
CA VAL A 29 -1.21 5.22 -68.14
C VAL A 29 -0.27 5.41 -66.95
N LEU A 30 0.89 6.07 -67.13
CA LEU A 30 1.88 6.25 -66.06
C LEU A 30 1.46 7.29 -65.00
N VAL A 31 0.78 8.37 -65.40
CA VAL A 31 0.39 9.44 -64.46
C VAL A 31 -0.48 8.92 -63.30
N PRO A 32 -1.55 8.13 -63.53
CA PRO A 32 -2.34 7.55 -62.45
C PRO A 32 -1.54 6.63 -61.52
N VAL A 33 -0.56 5.89 -62.05
CA VAL A 33 0.30 4.97 -61.26
C VAL A 33 1.21 5.78 -60.34
N VAL A 34 1.88 6.81 -60.85
CA VAL A 34 2.76 7.68 -60.06
C VAL A 34 1.97 8.44 -58.99
N VAL A 35 0.78 8.96 -59.33
CA VAL A 35 -0.09 9.63 -58.35
C VAL A 35 -0.52 8.67 -57.24
N ARG A 36 -0.92 7.44 -57.58
CA ARG A 36 -1.26 6.41 -56.58
C ARG A 36 -0.08 6.02 -55.71
N GLN A 37 1.10 5.82 -56.28
CA GLN A 37 2.31 5.49 -55.51
C GLN A 37 2.72 6.65 -54.59
N THR A 38 2.66 7.88 -55.08
CA THR A 38 2.98 9.08 -54.28
C THR A 38 1.99 9.26 -53.13
N ALA A 39 0.69 9.08 -53.40
CA ALA A 39 -0.34 9.16 -52.38
C ALA A 39 -0.23 8.03 -51.34
N ALA A 40 0.06 6.80 -51.77
CA ALA A 40 0.28 5.67 -50.87
C ALA A 40 1.53 5.87 -50.00
N THR A 41 2.61 6.40 -50.58
CA THR A 41 3.85 6.69 -49.85
C THR A 41 3.66 7.82 -48.85
N LYS A 42 2.96 8.90 -49.23
CA LYS A 42 2.61 10.00 -48.31
C LYS A 42 1.74 9.49 -47.15
N ASN A 43 0.70 8.71 -47.44
CA ASN A 43 -0.13 8.11 -46.39
C ASN A 43 0.67 7.19 -45.47
N LEU A 44 1.62 6.40 -45.99
CA LEU A 44 2.47 5.55 -45.16
C LEU A 44 3.40 6.37 -44.27
N ALA A 45 4.03 7.41 -44.83
CA ALA A 45 4.89 8.32 -44.07
C ALA A 45 4.11 9.05 -42.96
N GLU A 46 2.94 9.62 -43.29
CA GLU A 46 2.06 10.26 -42.30
C GLU A 46 1.64 9.27 -41.20
N ARG A 47 1.36 8.01 -41.55
CA ARG A 47 1.05 6.97 -40.56
C ARG A 47 2.21 6.70 -39.60
N THR A 48 3.42 6.61 -40.11
CA THR A 48 4.62 6.44 -39.28
C THR A 48 4.83 7.65 -38.37
N THR A 49 4.78 8.87 -38.92
CA THR A 49 4.91 10.12 -38.15
C THR A 49 3.88 10.21 -37.02
N MET A 50 2.61 9.87 -37.27
CA MET A 50 1.58 9.88 -36.22
C MET A 50 1.80 8.79 -35.16
N LEU A 51 2.28 7.61 -35.57
CA LEU A 51 2.61 6.55 -34.63
C LEU A 51 3.77 6.97 -33.73
N ASP A 52 4.82 7.57 -34.31
CA ASP A 52 5.98 8.09 -33.58
C ASP A 52 5.58 9.21 -32.60
N ALA A 53 4.65 10.09 -33.00
CA ALA A 53 4.07 11.10 -32.11
C ALA A 53 3.30 10.46 -30.94
N ALA A 54 2.47 9.44 -31.22
CA ALA A 54 1.74 8.72 -30.17
C ALA A 54 2.70 7.99 -29.19
N GLN A 55 3.76 7.37 -29.71
CA GLN A 55 4.81 6.72 -28.91
C GLN A 55 5.53 7.74 -28.02
N SER A 56 5.90 8.90 -28.59
CA SER A 56 6.52 10.00 -27.84
C SER A 56 5.62 10.48 -26.69
N GLY A 57 4.31 10.57 -26.91
CA GLY A 57 3.35 10.87 -25.84
C GLY A 57 3.35 9.85 -24.71
N MET A 58 3.45 8.55 -25.03
CA MET A 58 3.57 7.50 -24.02
C MET A 58 4.87 7.61 -23.23
N ASP A 59 5.99 7.87 -23.90
CA ASP A 59 7.29 8.02 -23.26
C ASP A 59 7.32 9.23 -22.32
N VAL A 60 6.72 10.35 -22.72
CA VAL A 60 6.59 11.54 -21.86
C VAL A 60 5.71 11.26 -20.65
N MET A 61 4.58 10.55 -20.82
CA MET A 61 3.72 10.14 -19.71
C MET A 61 4.51 9.27 -18.72
N MET A 62 5.22 8.25 -19.20
CA MET A 62 6.04 7.39 -18.35
C MET A 62 7.15 8.17 -17.63
N ALA A 63 7.81 9.10 -18.32
CA ALA A 63 8.83 9.95 -17.71
C ALA A 63 8.23 10.83 -16.60
N ARG A 64 7.02 11.36 -16.79
CA ARG A 64 6.31 12.14 -15.77
C ARG A 64 5.89 11.29 -14.58
N VAL A 65 5.40 10.06 -14.79
CA VAL A 65 5.10 9.13 -13.70
C VAL A 65 6.36 8.78 -12.91
N ARG A 66 7.49 8.52 -13.59
CA ARG A 66 8.76 8.26 -12.91
C ARG A 66 9.30 9.49 -12.15
N ALA A 67 9.08 10.68 -12.68
CA ALA A 67 9.47 11.93 -12.04
C ALA A 67 8.52 12.37 -10.90
N ALA A 68 7.36 11.72 -10.75
CA ALA A 68 6.46 11.93 -9.61
C ALA A 68 7.01 11.31 -8.32
N ALA A 69 8.08 10.50 -8.42
CA ALA A 69 8.79 9.95 -7.29
C ALA A 69 9.86 10.89 -6.74
N ASP A 70 10.11 10.77 -5.44
CA ASP A 70 11.23 11.38 -4.75
C ASP A 70 12.57 10.90 -5.36
N VAL A 71 13.53 11.81 -5.48
CA VAL A 71 14.82 11.51 -6.14
C VAL A 71 15.69 10.60 -5.27
N GLU A 72 15.56 10.69 -3.95
CA GLU A 72 16.37 9.94 -2.98
C GLU A 72 15.68 8.64 -2.56
N THR A 73 14.41 8.71 -2.14
CA THR A 73 13.68 7.54 -1.62
C THR A 73 13.06 6.68 -2.72
N ARG A 74 12.87 7.24 -3.93
CA ARG A 74 12.13 6.63 -5.05
C ARG A 74 10.66 6.33 -4.73
N GLU A 75 10.10 6.94 -3.69
CA GLU A 75 8.69 6.84 -3.34
C GLU A 75 7.85 7.82 -4.15
N GLY A 76 6.69 7.38 -4.65
CA GLY A 76 5.78 8.22 -5.44
C GLY A 76 4.92 9.14 -4.57
N TYR A 77 4.86 10.43 -4.90
CA TYR A 77 3.91 11.37 -4.27
C TYR A 77 2.65 11.55 -5.12
N LEU A 78 1.47 11.43 -4.51
CA LEU A 78 0.19 11.57 -5.22
C LEU A 78 0.01 12.97 -5.80
N GLU A 79 0.47 14.00 -5.09
CA GLU A 79 0.40 15.39 -5.55
C GLU A 79 1.27 15.66 -6.79
N ASN A 80 2.28 14.83 -7.05
CA ASN A 80 3.18 14.97 -8.19
C ASN A 80 2.78 14.11 -9.39
N MET A 81 1.69 13.34 -9.26
CA MET A 81 1.19 12.50 -10.32
C MET A 81 0.81 13.33 -11.57
N PRO A 82 1.05 12.81 -12.78
CA PRO A 82 0.71 13.54 -14.00
C PRO A 82 -0.79 13.87 -14.05
N PRO A 83 -1.18 15.04 -14.58
CA PRO A 83 -2.57 15.36 -14.82
C PRO A 83 -3.22 14.34 -15.76
N CYS A 84 -4.54 14.16 -15.64
CA CYS A 84 -5.31 13.24 -16.50
C CYS A 84 -5.21 13.56 -17.99
N THR A 85 -4.79 14.77 -18.37
CA THR A 85 -4.53 15.15 -19.75
C THR A 85 -3.18 15.83 -19.88
N LEU A 86 -2.41 15.40 -20.88
CA LEU A 86 -1.14 15.99 -21.27
C LEU A 86 -1.17 16.23 -22.78
N SER A 87 -0.51 17.28 -23.24
CA SER A 87 -0.30 17.50 -24.67
C SER A 87 1.09 18.08 -24.89
N GLY A 88 1.65 17.83 -26.07
CA GLY A 88 2.96 18.33 -26.43
C GLY A 88 3.28 18.12 -27.90
N ASP A 89 4.49 18.52 -28.28
CA ASP A 89 5.03 18.36 -29.62
C ASP A 89 6.45 17.81 -29.48
N ALA A 90 6.69 16.61 -30.03
CA ALA A 90 8.01 15.97 -30.04
C ALA A 90 8.84 16.35 -31.29
N GLY A 91 8.34 17.29 -32.11
CA GLY A 91 8.99 17.76 -33.31
C GLY A 91 10.28 18.53 -33.01
N VAL A 92 11.14 18.63 -34.02
CA VAL A 92 12.37 19.42 -33.92
C VAL A 92 12.01 20.88 -34.17
N SER A 93 12.16 21.73 -33.15
CA SER A 93 11.77 23.15 -33.18
C SER A 93 12.44 23.99 -34.28
N ALA A 94 13.57 23.53 -34.83
CA ALA A 94 14.26 24.16 -35.96
C ALA A 94 13.68 23.76 -37.33
N THR A 95 12.70 22.85 -37.36
CA THR A 95 12.04 22.37 -38.58
C THR A 95 10.55 22.72 -38.55
N THR A 96 9.89 22.69 -39.71
CA THR A 96 8.42 22.83 -39.78
C THR A 96 7.68 21.54 -39.41
N GLU A 97 8.39 20.48 -39.05
CA GLU A 97 7.82 19.19 -38.71
C GLU A 97 7.27 19.21 -37.28
N ARG A 98 5.99 18.85 -37.13
CA ARG A 98 5.30 18.77 -35.84
C ARG A 98 4.87 17.34 -35.58
N LEU A 99 5.24 16.83 -34.40
CA LEU A 99 4.87 15.53 -33.86
C LEU A 99 3.97 15.77 -32.65
N THR A 100 2.79 16.33 -32.90
CA THR A 100 1.85 16.68 -31.83
C THR A 100 1.20 15.43 -31.27
N TYR A 101 1.13 15.36 -29.94
CA TYR A 101 0.48 14.28 -29.23
C TYR A 101 -0.46 14.81 -28.14
N GLN A 102 -1.48 14.02 -27.82
CA GLN A 102 -2.36 14.22 -26.68
C GLN A 102 -2.49 12.92 -25.91
N VAL A 103 -2.11 12.93 -24.64
CA VAL A 103 -2.24 11.79 -23.73
C VAL A 103 -3.42 12.02 -22.80
N THR A 104 -4.28 11.02 -22.66
CA THR A 104 -5.32 10.94 -21.64
C THR A 104 -5.01 9.78 -20.70
N ILE A 105 -5.05 10.04 -19.41
CA ILE A 105 -4.78 9.07 -18.34
C ILE A 105 -6.07 8.90 -17.54
N THR A 106 -6.46 7.67 -17.28
CA THR A 106 -7.51 7.33 -16.31
C THR A 106 -6.89 6.43 -15.25
N TYR A 107 -6.80 6.93 -14.03
CA TYR A 107 -6.26 6.20 -12.88
C TYR A 107 -7.34 5.29 -12.29
N TYR A 108 -6.95 4.12 -11.78
CA TYR A 108 -7.85 3.17 -11.14
C TYR A 108 -7.30 2.70 -9.79
N ASP A 109 -8.19 2.51 -8.83
CA ASP A 109 -7.88 1.91 -7.53
C ASP A 109 -7.68 0.39 -7.62
N ALA A 110 -7.41 -0.26 -6.48
CA ALA A 110 -7.24 -1.72 -6.40
C ALA A 110 -8.50 -2.53 -6.77
N ALA A 111 -9.68 -1.93 -6.69
CA ALA A 111 -10.95 -2.54 -7.07
C ALA A 111 -11.29 -2.35 -8.56
N GLY A 112 -10.47 -1.60 -9.30
CA GLY A 112 -10.72 -1.24 -10.69
C GLY A 112 -11.68 -0.06 -10.86
N THR A 113 -11.92 0.74 -9.81
CA THR A 113 -12.75 1.95 -9.85
C THR A 113 -11.92 3.12 -10.35
N ALA A 114 -12.47 3.91 -11.28
CA ALA A 114 -11.78 5.08 -11.80
C ALA A 114 -11.67 6.17 -10.71
N LEU A 115 -10.46 6.70 -10.52
CA LEU A 115 -10.16 7.79 -9.61
C LEU A 115 -10.32 9.14 -10.31
N SER A 116 -10.72 10.17 -9.57
CA SER A 116 -10.74 11.56 -10.06
C SER A 116 -9.33 12.14 -10.17
N CYS A 117 -9.15 13.13 -11.05
CA CYS A 117 -7.91 13.91 -11.13
C CYS A 117 -8.09 15.31 -10.51
N PRO A 118 -7.09 15.81 -9.73
CA PRO A 118 -5.88 15.11 -9.29
C PRO A 118 -6.21 13.93 -8.38
N VAL A 119 -5.37 12.90 -8.40
CA VAL A 119 -5.60 11.68 -7.61
C VAL A 119 -5.44 11.97 -6.13
N THR A 120 -6.45 11.60 -5.34
CA THR A 120 -6.43 11.69 -3.87
C THR A 120 -6.16 10.35 -3.20
N ASP A 121 -6.24 9.26 -3.97
CA ASP A 121 -6.01 7.89 -3.53
C ASP A 121 -4.89 7.26 -4.37
N VAL A 122 -4.22 6.24 -3.82
CA VAL A 122 -3.12 5.54 -4.48
C VAL A 122 -3.64 4.73 -5.67
N PRO A 123 -3.28 5.08 -6.92
CA PRO A 123 -3.68 4.28 -8.07
C PRO A 123 -2.88 2.98 -8.11
N THR A 124 -3.55 1.87 -8.42
CA THR A 124 -2.87 0.59 -8.69
C THR A 124 -2.59 0.39 -10.17
N THR A 125 -3.47 0.91 -11.02
CA THR A 125 -3.31 0.89 -12.47
C THR A 125 -3.73 2.23 -13.07
N ALA A 126 -3.26 2.50 -14.28
CA ALA A 126 -3.75 3.58 -15.11
C ALA A 126 -3.94 3.08 -16.54
N LYS A 127 -5.09 3.40 -17.13
CA LYS A 127 -5.28 3.28 -18.57
C LYS A 127 -4.75 4.55 -19.21
N VAL A 128 -3.81 4.39 -20.13
CA VAL A 128 -3.21 5.50 -20.85
C VAL A 128 -3.59 5.40 -22.32
N VAL A 129 -4.05 6.52 -22.88
CA VAL A 129 -4.41 6.65 -24.29
C VAL A 129 -3.60 7.80 -24.87
N SER A 130 -2.70 7.52 -25.79
CA SER A 130 -1.89 8.52 -26.47
C SER A 130 -2.33 8.64 -27.93
N VAL A 131 -2.72 9.83 -28.33
CA VAL A 131 -3.16 10.14 -29.70
C VAL A 131 -2.10 11.02 -30.37
N GLY A 132 -1.44 10.46 -31.37
CA GLY A 132 -0.54 11.21 -32.26
C GLY A 132 -1.33 11.82 -33.42
N THR A 133 -1.07 13.09 -33.73
CA THR A 133 -1.79 13.83 -34.76
C THR A 133 -0.83 14.50 -35.75
N THR A 134 -1.14 14.37 -37.03
CA THR A 134 -0.47 15.11 -38.11
C THR A 134 -1.54 15.56 -39.09
N GLY A 135 -1.84 16.87 -39.12
CA GLY A 135 -2.96 17.40 -39.90
C GLY A 135 -4.32 16.91 -39.39
N THR A 136 -5.11 16.26 -40.26
CA THR A 136 -6.46 15.75 -39.93
C THR A 136 -6.47 14.27 -39.53
N THR A 137 -5.36 13.56 -39.74
CA THR A 137 -5.28 12.12 -39.46
C THR A 137 -4.77 11.89 -38.02
N LYS A 138 -5.16 10.76 -37.41
CA LYS A 138 -4.80 10.41 -36.03
C LYS A 138 -4.41 8.94 -35.93
N ARG A 139 -3.52 8.62 -34.98
CA ARG A 139 -3.21 7.26 -34.53
C ARG A 139 -3.28 7.18 -33.02
N THR A 140 -3.82 6.09 -32.48
CA THR A 140 -4.04 5.95 -31.04
C THR A 140 -3.33 4.72 -30.50
N LEU A 141 -2.51 4.93 -29.48
CA LEU A 141 -1.93 3.86 -28.66
C LEU A 141 -2.68 3.80 -27.32
N THR A 142 -3.05 2.60 -26.91
CA THR A 142 -3.62 2.34 -25.58
C THR A 142 -2.74 1.36 -24.83
N ALA A 143 -2.46 1.65 -23.56
CA ALA A 143 -1.71 0.76 -22.68
C ALA A 143 -2.26 0.81 -21.25
N THR A 144 -2.02 -0.25 -20.49
CA THR A 144 -2.24 -0.26 -19.04
C THR A 144 -0.89 -0.10 -18.35
N TYR A 145 -0.72 1.00 -17.63
CA TYR A 145 0.39 1.17 -16.71
C TYR A 145 0.01 0.56 -15.37
N VAL A 146 0.82 -0.37 -14.87
CA VAL A 146 0.66 -0.93 -13.53
C VAL A 146 1.66 -0.23 -12.64
N PHE A 147 1.16 0.50 -11.64
CA PHE A 147 2.03 1.12 -10.68
C PHE A 147 2.76 0.02 -9.92
N SER A 148 4.07 0.16 -9.79
CA SER A 148 4.80 -0.54 -8.75
C SER A 148 4.43 0.11 -7.42
N THR A 149 3.21 -0.13 -6.95
CA THR A 149 2.86 0.13 -5.57
C THR A 149 3.77 -0.78 -4.77
N SER A 150 4.71 -0.19 -4.04
CA SER A 150 5.42 -0.95 -3.05
C SER A 150 4.33 -1.45 -2.10
N ASN A 151 4.08 -2.75 -2.09
CA ASN A 151 3.33 -3.40 -1.03
C ASN A 151 4.12 -3.34 0.29
N THR A 152 5.06 -2.40 0.44
CA THR A 152 5.30 -1.80 1.74
C THR A 152 3.93 -1.46 2.28
N ASN A 153 3.59 -2.01 3.44
CA ASN A 153 2.65 -1.30 4.27
C ASN A 153 3.34 0.02 4.60
N ILE A 154 3.25 1.00 3.70
CA ILE A 154 3.80 2.33 3.87
C ILE A 154 3.09 2.81 5.11
N PRO A 155 3.78 2.89 6.27
CA PRO A 155 3.15 3.33 7.48
C PRO A 155 2.53 4.69 7.17
N GLY A 156 1.27 4.88 7.52
CA GLY A 156 0.48 5.97 6.97
C GLY A 156 -0.98 5.77 7.31
N GLY A 157 -1.38 6.27 8.48
CA GLY A 157 -2.77 6.30 8.85
C GLY A 157 -3.06 7.32 9.93
N GLN A 158 -4.33 7.65 10.07
CA GLN A 158 -4.79 8.52 11.13
C GLN A 158 -4.80 7.82 12.48
N ILE A 159 -4.34 8.51 13.53
CA ILE A 159 -4.52 8.09 14.92
C ILE A 159 -5.62 8.96 15.52
N ARG A 160 -6.82 8.40 15.72
CA ARG A 160 -7.97 9.14 16.25
C ARG A 160 -8.18 8.88 17.74
N ILE A 161 -8.75 9.85 18.43
CA ILE A 161 -9.30 9.61 19.77
C ILE A 161 -10.57 8.76 19.66
N SER A 162 -10.85 7.88 20.63
CA SER A 162 -11.94 6.91 20.52
C SER A 162 -13.33 7.57 20.47
N SER A 163 -13.54 8.71 21.12
CA SER A 163 -14.75 9.51 21.00
C SER A 163 -14.47 11.00 21.19
N SER A 164 -15.24 11.85 20.53
CA SER A 164 -15.23 13.29 20.74
C SER A 164 -16.58 13.88 20.37
N THR A 165 -16.96 14.97 21.03
CA THR A 165 -18.17 15.74 20.71
C THR A 165 -18.07 16.47 19.37
N LEU A 166 -16.85 16.62 18.82
CA LEU A 166 -16.59 17.22 17.52
C LEU A 166 -16.54 16.17 16.38
N GLY A 167 -16.95 14.93 16.64
CA GLY A 167 -16.86 13.83 15.69
C GLY A 167 -15.51 13.12 15.75
N ASN A 168 -15.01 12.66 14.59
CA ASN A 168 -13.70 12.00 14.53
C ASN A 168 -12.60 13.06 14.65
N GLN A 169 -11.88 13.07 15.77
CA GLN A 169 -10.68 13.90 15.96
C GLN A 169 -9.41 13.05 15.87
N CYS A 170 -8.44 13.55 15.11
CA CYS A 170 -7.17 12.91 14.82
C CYS A 170 -6.00 13.74 15.39
N MET A 171 -4.91 13.04 15.70
CA MET A 171 -3.60 13.67 15.86
C MET A 171 -3.25 14.46 14.60
N ASP A 172 -2.71 15.66 14.76
CA ASP A 172 -2.42 16.59 13.66
C ASP A 172 -1.18 17.45 13.96
N SER A 173 -0.36 17.69 12.94
CA SER A 173 0.86 18.50 13.01
C SER A 173 0.66 20.02 12.87
N GLY A 174 -0.58 20.49 12.83
CA GLY A 174 -0.97 21.89 12.71
C GLY A 174 -1.08 22.33 11.26
N SER A 175 -0.23 23.27 10.84
CA SER A 175 -0.31 23.86 9.49
C SER A 175 0.68 23.25 8.48
N SER A 176 1.68 22.48 8.94
CA SER A 176 2.75 21.95 8.09
C SER A 176 2.80 20.42 8.10
N LYS A 177 3.04 19.81 6.93
CA LYS A 177 3.32 18.36 6.80
C LYS A 177 4.71 17.96 7.33
N ALA A 178 5.62 18.93 7.40
CA ALA A 178 6.94 18.80 8.04
C ALA A 178 7.04 19.90 9.12
N PRO A 179 6.49 19.66 10.32
CA PRO A 179 6.56 20.65 11.40
C PRO A 179 8.02 20.88 11.83
N THR A 180 8.35 22.09 12.27
CA THR A 180 9.68 22.35 12.83
C THR A 180 9.81 21.66 14.19
N ALA A 181 11.04 21.30 14.58
CA ALA A 181 11.35 20.80 15.91
C ALA A 181 10.73 21.69 17.02
N GLY A 182 10.05 21.07 17.98
CA GLY A 182 9.32 21.74 19.07
C GLY A 182 7.89 22.14 18.76
N SER A 183 7.41 21.98 17.52
CA SER A 183 5.99 22.22 17.19
C SER A 183 5.08 21.32 18.01
N ALA A 184 3.99 21.86 18.54
CA ALA A 184 3.05 21.09 19.36
C ALA A 184 2.25 20.07 18.52
N LEU A 185 2.00 18.91 19.11
CA LEU A 185 0.99 17.97 18.62
C LEU A 185 -0.40 18.45 19.06
N ILE A 186 -1.33 18.53 18.12
CA ILE A 186 -2.70 19.00 18.38
C ILE A 186 -3.75 17.97 17.91
N MET A 187 -4.99 18.19 18.32
CA MET A 187 -6.17 17.48 17.84
C MET A 187 -6.92 18.31 16.80
N ALA A 188 -7.18 17.74 15.62
CA ALA A 188 -8.00 18.34 14.57
C ALA A 188 -9.07 17.36 14.08
N THR A 189 -10.05 17.84 13.32
CA THR A 189 -11.00 16.95 12.63
C THR A 189 -10.24 16.06 11.65
N CYS A 190 -10.54 14.77 11.64
CA CYS A 190 -9.92 13.83 10.72
C CYS A 190 -10.24 14.19 9.27
N ASP A 191 -9.22 14.52 8.47
CA ASP A 191 -9.37 14.97 7.07
C ASP A 191 -8.56 14.16 6.04
N GLY A 192 -7.73 13.22 6.50
CA GLY A 192 -6.89 12.36 5.67
C GLY A 192 -5.65 13.05 5.12
N SER A 193 -5.41 14.32 5.48
CA SER A 193 -4.24 15.08 5.02
C SER A 193 -2.92 14.46 5.52
N SER A 194 -1.83 14.76 4.83
CA SER A 194 -0.47 14.32 5.21
C SER A 194 -0.05 14.75 6.63
N ARG A 195 -0.65 15.82 7.17
CA ARG A 195 -0.46 16.28 8.56
C ARG A 195 -1.01 15.33 9.62
N GLN A 196 -1.84 14.37 9.20
CA GLN A 196 -2.51 13.40 10.06
C GLN A 196 -2.11 11.95 9.73
N GLN A 197 -1.12 11.75 8.85
CA GLN A 197 -0.65 10.41 8.50
C GLN A 197 0.51 10.02 9.39
N PHE A 198 0.27 9.10 10.32
CA PHE A 198 1.28 8.59 11.24
C PHE A 198 1.63 7.14 10.92
N GLY A 199 2.88 6.79 11.19
CA GLY A 199 3.38 5.42 11.22
C GLY A 199 3.86 5.04 12.61
N TYR A 200 3.53 3.83 13.04
CA TYR A 200 4.09 3.20 14.22
C TYR A 200 5.20 2.26 13.78
N THR A 201 6.46 2.71 13.93
CA THR A 201 7.64 2.06 13.35
C THR A 201 8.08 0.83 14.16
N ALA A 202 8.95 0.00 13.58
CA ALA A 202 9.53 -1.15 14.28
C ALA A 202 10.36 -0.75 15.52
N ASP A 203 10.86 0.49 15.58
CA ASP A 203 11.53 1.05 16.75
C ASP A 203 10.55 1.60 17.81
N LEU A 204 9.25 1.46 17.56
CA LEU A 204 8.13 1.96 18.36
C LEU A 204 8.03 3.49 18.40
N TYR A 205 8.48 4.16 17.35
CA TYR A 205 8.26 5.59 17.19
C TYR A 205 6.91 5.85 16.55
N LEU A 206 6.24 6.92 16.98
CA LEU A 206 5.09 7.48 16.27
C LEU A 206 5.61 8.59 15.34
N LYS A 207 5.87 8.22 14.10
CA LYS A 207 6.44 9.08 13.05
C LYS A 207 5.33 9.72 12.22
N LEU A 208 5.46 11.00 11.89
CA LEU A 208 4.65 11.68 10.88
C LEU A 208 5.20 11.33 9.48
N ILE A 209 4.35 10.83 8.61
CA ILE A 209 4.74 10.25 7.32
C ILE A 209 4.83 11.33 6.26
N GLY A 210 5.90 11.32 5.46
CA GLY A 210 6.17 12.38 4.48
C GLY A 210 6.63 13.69 5.11
N SER A 211 7.20 13.63 6.31
CA SER A 211 7.73 14.78 7.06
C SER A 211 9.25 14.93 6.97
N GLU A 212 9.89 14.10 6.16
CA GLU A 212 11.31 14.14 5.84
C GLU A 212 11.69 15.51 5.27
N ALA A 213 12.71 16.13 5.85
CA ALA A 213 13.22 17.44 5.46
C ALA A 213 14.67 17.59 5.95
N THR A 214 15.39 18.60 5.45
CA THR A 214 16.77 18.87 5.90
C THR A 214 16.84 19.02 7.42
N GLY A 215 17.63 18.16 8.09
CA GLY A 215 17.75 18.13 9.55
C GLY A 215 16.74 17.22 10.26
N ALA A 216 15.89 16.55 9.50
CA ALA A 216 14.95 15.52 9.91
C ALA A 216 14.84 14.47 8.79
N ASP A 217 15.99 13.91 8.40
CA ASP A 217 16.10 13.03 7.23
C ASP A 217 15.26 11.75 7.39
N ASP A 218 15.09 11.27 8.63
CA ASP A 218 14.19 10.17 8.99
C ASP A 218 12.75 10.61 9.35
N GLY A 219 12.40 11.87 9.10
CA GLY A 219 11.12 12.50 9.40
C GLY A 219 11.00 13.02 10.84
N MET A 220 9.78 13.40 11.22
CA MET A 220 9.43 13.97 12.52
C MET A 220 8.65 12.96 13.37
N CYS A 221 9.06 12.77 14.61
CA CYS A 221 8.47 11.84 15.57
C CYS A 221 7.83 12.57 16.74
N ILE A 222 6.78 11.99 17.32
CA ILE A 222 6.15 12.49 18.56
C ILE A 222 7.12 12.28 19.72
N TYR A 223 7.51 13.38 20.36
CA TYR A 223 8.44 13.42 21.48
C TYR A 223 7.72 13.76 22.80
N PRO A 224 7.87 12.92 23.84
CA PRO A 224 7.29 13.10 25.18
C PRO A 224 7.91 14.24 26.02
N GLY A 225 8.99 14.86 25.55
CA GLY A 225 9.72 15.90 26.29
C GLY A 225 10.86 15.33 27.12
N ALA A 226 11.52 16.19 27.89
CA ALA A 226 12.66 15.80 28.73
C ALA A 226 12.23 14.88 29.90
N THR A 227 13.17 14.04 30.34
CA THR A 227 13.01 13.19 31.52
C THR A 227 13.52 13.88 32.79
N ASP A 228 13.05 13.41 33.94
CA ASP A 228 13.55 13.80 35.26
C ASP A 228 14.93 13.16 35.55
N ALA A 229 15.49 13.45 36.73
CA ALA A 229 16.78 12.91 37.15
C ALA A 229 16.82 11.37 37.29
N LYS A 230 15.66 10.70 37.25
CA LYS A 230 15.53 9.24 37.27
C LYS A 230 15.29 8.66 35.88
N GLY A 231 15.37 9.48 34.83
CA GLY A 231 15.15 9.07 33.46
C GLY A 231 13.68 8.78 33.16
N LYS A 232 12.73 9.39 33.90
CA LYS A 232 11.29 9.23 33.70
C LYS A 232 10.62 10.47 33.13
N HIS A 233 9.59 10.29 32.30
CA HIS A 233 8.86 11.43 31.76
C HIS A 233 7.92 12.08 32.78
N VAL A 234 7.78 13.41 32.69
CA VAL A 234 7.00 14.22 33.64
C VAL A 234 5.58 14.45 33.11
N SER A 235 4.57 14.18 33.95
CA SER A 235 3.17 14.46 33.63
C SER A 235 2.93 15.97 33.42
N GLY A 236 2.06 16.31 32.47
CA GLY A 236 1.76 17.69 32.07
C GLY A 236 2.66 18.24 30.97
N THR A 237 3.73 17.52 30.59
CA THR A 237 4.62 17.92 29.50
C THR A 237 3.88 17.85 28.15
N ALA A 238 3.88 18.95 27.40
CA ALA A 238 3.29 18.98 26.07
C ALA A 238 4.05 18.07 25.10
N LEU A 239 3.33 17.31 24.29
CA LEU A 239 3.93 16.50 23.23
C LEU A 239 4.28 17.40 22.05
N THR A 240 5.50 17.23 21.54
CA THR A 240 6.01 18.02 20.42
C THR A 240 6.57 17.13 19.33
N PHE A 241 6.70 17.66 18.12
CA PHE A 241 7.45 17.00 17.06
C PHE A 241 8.94 17.28 17.22
N GLN A 242 9.77 16.25 17.11
CA GLN A 242 11.22 16.35 17.02
C GLN A 242 11.72 15.48 15.87
N PRO A 243 12.89 15.76 15.27
CA PRO A 243 13.50 14.85 14.31
C PRO A 243 13.56 13.43 14.86
N CYS A 244 13.11 12.46 14.09
CA CYS A 244 13.21 11.06 14.44
C CYS A 244 14.69 10.68 14.62
N PRO A 245 15.07 9.95 15.68
CA PRO A 245 16.45 9.52 15.86
C PRO A 245 16.90 8.56 14.76
N ALA A 246 18.00 8.88 14.08
CA ALA A 246 18.65 8.02 13.09
C ALA A 246 19.43 6.82 13.70
N THR A 247 19.18 6.50 14.98
CA THR A 247 20.05 5.62 15.76
C THR A 247 19.45 4.24 15.99
N THR A 248 20.25 3.22 15.70
CA THR A 248 20.06 1.85 16.18
C THR A 248 21.12 1.59 17.27
N PRO A 249 20.73 1.15 18.48
CA PRO A 249 19.38 0.78 18.91
C PRO A 249 18.46 1.98 19.13
N ALA A 250 17.15 1.74 19.04
CA ALA A 250 16.11 2.73 19.28
C ALA A 250 16.33 3.53 20.58
N THR A 251 16.12 4.85 20.50
CA THR A 251 16.23 5.77 21.62
C THR A 251 14.93 5.76 22.42
N PHE A 252 15.00 5.35 23.69
CA PHE A 252 13.83 5.19 24.58
C PHE A 252 12.93 6.44 24.65
N GLY A 253 13.52 7.63 24.56
CA GLY A 253 12.81 8.91 24.62
C GLY A 253 11.84 9.16 23.47
N PHE A 254 11.77 8.29 22.46
CA PHE A 254 10.81 8.35 21.36
C PHE A 254 9.90 7.12 21.30
N GLN A 255 10.12 6.14 22.18
CA GLN A 255 9.39 4.88 22.13
C GLN A 255 8.05 4.98 22.85
N TRP A 256 7.01 4.49 22.18
CA TRP A 256 5.66 4.42 22.71
C TRP A 256 5.26 2.96 22.88
N SER A 257 4.59 2.63 23.97
CA SER A 257 3.98 1.31 24.21
C SER A 257 2.46 1.42 24.07
N LEU A 258 1.84 0.54 23.28
CA LEU A 258 0.39 0.46 23.18
C LEU A 258 -0.13 -0.73 24.00
N ASP A 259 -0.98 -0.46 24.98
CA ASP A 259 -1.48 -1.49 25.90
C ASP A 259 -2.80 -2.14 25.44
N GLY A 260 -3.30 -3.09 26.23
CA GLY A 260 -4.59 -3.76 25.99
C GLY A 260 -5.82 -2.86 26.08
N ASN A 261 -5.69 -1.64 26.62
CA ASN A 261 -6.76 -0.65 26.71
C ASN A 261 -6.68 0.40 25.59
N SER A 262 -5.78 0.23 24.63
CA SER A 262 -5.56 1.17 23.53
C SER A 262 -5.00 2.51 24.01
N VAL A 263 -4.20 2.51 25.07
CA VAL A 263 -3.52 3.69 25.61
C VAL A 263 -2.04 3.65 25.21
N PHE A 264 -1.52 4.78 24.73
CA PHE A 264 -0.09 4.94 24.42
C PHE A 264 0.67 5.44 25.64
N HIS A 265 1.54 4.60 26.18
CA HIS A 265 2.45 4.87 27.28
C HIS A 265 3.80 5.36 26.77
N SER A 266 4.42 6.28 27.51
CA SER A 266 5.84 6.57 27.33
C SER A 266 6.71 5.45 27.93
N ALA A 267 8.00 5.46 27.59
CA ALA A 267 8.98 4.49 28.07
C ALA A 267 10.14 5.17 28.77
N ASP A 268 10.68 4.53 29.81
CA ASP A 268 11.84 5.04 30.53
C ASP A 268 13.16 4.58 29.91
N SER A 269 14.28 5.07 30.45
CA SER A 269 15.63 4.69 30.01
C SER A 269 15.97 3.19 30.10
N ALA A 270 15.23 2.42 30.91
CA ALA A 270 15.34 0.97 31.01
C ALA A 270 14.40 0.24 30.05
N LYS A 271 13.73 0.97 29.13
CA LYS A 271 12.70 0.47 28.21
C LYS A 271 11.47 -0.09 28.94
N ALA A 272 11.26 0.29 30.20
CA ALA A 272 10.07 -0.09 30.93
C ALA A 272 8.90 0.83 30.55
N VAL A 273 7.70 0.26 30.53
CA VAL A 273 6.46 1.00 30.29
C VAL A 273 6.17 1.91 31.48
N GLU A 274 5.98 3.20 31.23
CA GLU A 274 5.73 4.19 32.28
C GLU A 274 4.23 4.34 32.61
N SER A 275 3.94 5.01 33.72
CA SER A 275 2.57 5.38 34.13
C SER A 275 2.09 6.71 33.52
N THR A 276 2.84 7.26 32.56
CA THR A 276 2.50 8.46 31.80
C THR A 276 2.09 8.10 30.38
N CYS A 277 1.02 8.72 29.90
CA CYS A 277 0.38 8.37 28.64
C CYS A 277 0.00 9.61 27.83
N ILE A 278 -0.17 9.41 26.52
CA ILE A 278 -0.68 10.44 25.60
C ILE A 278 -2.12 10.82 26.00
N ASN A 279 -2.32 12.09 26.35
CA ASN A 279 -3.59 12.66 26.79
C ASN A 279 -3.97 13.88 25.93
N VAL A 280 -5.23 13.95 25.48
CA VAL A 280 -5.83 15.20 25.01
C VAL A 280 -6.03 16.14 26.21
N VAL A 281 -5.52 17.37 26.13
CA VAL A 281 -5.59 18.32 27.26
C VAL A 281 -7.01 18.84 27.48
N SER A 282 -7.73 19.17 26.42
CA SER A 282 -9.10 19.67 26.44
C SER A 282 -9.98 18.88 25.45
N PRO A 283 -10.49 17.70 25.85
CA PRO A 283 -11.34 16.87 25.01
C PRO A 283 -12.54 17.63 24.43
N GLY A 284 -12.86 17.39 23.16
CA GLY A 284 -13.99 18.05 22.50
C GLY A 284 -13.73 19.50 22.08
N THR A 285 -12.47 19.95 22.10
CA THR A 285 -12.06 21.27 21.62
C THR A 285 -11.16 21.13 20.38
N ALA A 286 -11.45 21.89 19.33
CA ALA A 286 -10.62 21.92 18.12
C ALA A 286 -9.27 22.60 18.41
N GLY A 287 -8.18 22.04 17.90
CA GLY A 287 -6.83 22.54 18.17
C GLY A 287 -6.34 22.27 19.59
N SER A 288 -7.04 21.42 20.36
CA SER A 288 -6.57 21.04 21.70
C SER A 288 -5.18 20.41 21.61
N THR A 289 -4.26 20.85 22.46
CA THR A 289 -2.93 20.26 22.55
C THR A 289 -2.98 18.86 23.15
N VAL A 290 -1.95 18.08 22.86
CA VAL A 290 -1.73 16.76 23.44
C VAL A 290 -0.53 16.83 24.39
N ALA A 291 -0.65 16.20 25.55
CA ALA A 291 0.36 16.21 26.60
C ALA A 291 0.48 14.85 27.27
N LEU A 292 1.55 14.63 28.03
CA LEU A 292 1.63 13.51 28.96
C LEU A 292 0.68 13.72 30.14
N GLY A 293 0.02 12.64 30.56
CA GLY A 293 -0.82 12.62 31.74
C GLY A 293 -0.90 11.20 32.33
N GLY A 294 -1.75 11.00 33.32
CA GLY A 294 -2.02 9.64 33.83
C GLY A 294 -2.67 8.74 32.79
N CYS A 295 -2.44 7.43 32.92
CA CYS A 295 -2.91 6.39 32.01
C CYS A 295 -4.33 5.86 32.33
N SER A 296 -5.29 6.73 32.63
CA SER A 296 -6.68 6.28 32.82
C SER A 296 -7.31 5.86 31.50
N THR A 297 -8.29 4.95 31.50
CA THR A 297 -9.03 4.54 30.30
C THR A 297 -10.21 5.49 30.06
N SER A 298 -10.00 6.54 29.26
CA SER A 298 -11.04 7.51 28.90
C SER A 298 -11.16 7.63 27.39
N ALA A 299 -12.35 7.30 26.88
CA ALA A 299 -12.64 7.30 25.44
C ALA A 299 -12.41 8.66 24.77
N THR A 300 -12.56 9.76 25.53
CA THR A 300 -12.39 11.13 25.03
C THR A 300 -11.00 11.71 25.23
N LYS A 301 -10.12 11.03 25.99
CA LYS A 301 -8.85 11.61 26.44
C LYS A 301 -7.62 10.78 26.11
N THR A 302 -7.69 9.47 26.26
CA THR A 302 -6.51 8.58 26.33
C THR A 302 -6.63 7.29 25.53
N VAL A 303 -7.83 6.92 25.08
CA VAL A 303 -8.04 5.72 24.26
C VAL A 303 -7.91 6.10 22.78
N TRP A 304 -6.88 5.59 22.13
CA TRP A 304 -6.52 5.91 20.75
C TRP A 304 -6.89 4.78 19.81
N ARG A 305 -7.33 5.11 18.60
CA ARG A 305 -7.70 4.14 17.55
C ARG A 305 -6.90 4.45 16.29
N SER A 306 -5.82 3.73 16.08
CA SER A 306 -4.99 3.82 14.88
C SER A 306 -5.68 3.24 13.65
N ALA A 307 -5.72 3.94 12.53
CA ALA A 307 -6.17 3.35 11.26
C ALA A 307 -5.29 2.15 10.85
N PRO A 308 -5.79 1.22 10.02
CA PRO A 308 -5.02 0.10 9.46
C PRO A 308 -3.61 0.47 8.99
N GLY A 309 -3.48 1.56 8.24
CA GLY A 309 -2.20 2.00 7.66
C GLY A 309 -1.16 2.50 8.66
N VAL A 310 -1.51 2.81 9.91
CA VAL A 310 -0.53 3.26 10.91
C VAL A 310 0.57 2.23 11.14
N GLY A 311 0.25 0.95 10.99
CA GLY A 311 1.19 -0.14 11.14
C GLY A 311 1.33 -0.73 12.53
N ALA A 312 2.06 -1.84 12.57
CA ALA A 312 2.10 -2.78 13.68
C ALA A 312 3.11 -2.41 14.78
N GLY A 313 3.95 -1.40 14.58
CA GLY A 313 5.12 -1.23 15.42
C GLY A 313 6.12 -2.36 15.18
N MET A 314 6.61 -2.96 16.26
CA MET A 314 7.48 -4.15 16.20
C MET A 314 6.71 -5.49 16.12
N ALA A 315 5.38 -5.47 16.02
CA ALA A 315 4.60 -6.71 15.98
C ALA A 315 4.94 -7.55 14.76
N GLY A 316 5.05 -8.86 14.97
CA GLY A 316 5.17 -9.84 13.90
C GLY A 316 5.63 -11.18 14.45
N ASP A 317 6.18 -12.00 13.57
CA ASP A 317 6.67 -13.35 13.89
C ASP A 317 7.63 -13.35 15.09
N ASN A 318 8.58 -12.40 15.09
CA ASN A 318 9.61 -12.28 16.14
C ASN A 318 9.05 -11.91 17.52
N THR A 319 7.86 -11.34 17.60
CA THR A 319 7.17 -11.01 18.85
C THR A 319 6.02 -11.96 19.15
N TYR A 320 5.90 -13.05 18.38
CA TYR A 320 4.81 -14.02 18.46
C TYR A 320 3.44 -13.37 18.19
N GLN A 321 3.36 -12.33 17.37
CA GLN A 321 2.10 -11.70 17.01
C GLN A 321 1.76 -12.01 15.56
N LEU A 322 0.48 -12.30 15.29
CA LEU A 322 -0.03 -12.52 13.94
C LEU A 322 -0.66 -11.23 13.43
N VAL A 323 0.12 -10.45 12.67
CA VAL A 323 -0.28 -9.18 12.06
C VAL A 323 -1.03 -9.43 10.77
N ASN A 324 -2.22 -8.86 10.62
CA ASN A 324 -2.92 -8.92 9.34
C ASN A 324 -2.35 -7.90 8.37
N TYR A 325 -2.07 -8.32 7.15
CA TYR A 325 -1.40 -7.46 6.16
C TYR A 325 -2.30 -6.31 5.69
N ALA A 326 -3.54 -6.56 5.28
CA ALA A 326 -4.49 -5.49 4.88
C ALA A 326 -4.96 -4.62 6.06
N GLN A 327 -4.77 -5.07 7.29
CA GLN A 327 -5.05 -4.33 8.51
C GLN A 327 -3.77 -4.13 9.32
N PHE A 328 -2.75 -3.50 8.71
CA PHE A 328 -1.36 -3.55 9.20
C PHE A 328 -1.13 -3.11 10.64
N SER A 329 -2.01 -2.31 11.25
CA SER A 329 -1.98 -1.98 12.68
C SER A 329 -2.78 -2.93 13.58
N ARG A 330 -3.12 -4.13 13.09
CA ARG A 330 -3.96 -5.10 13.79
C ARG A 330 -3.34 -6.49 13.86
N CYS A 331 -3.45 -7.05 15.05
CA CYS A 331 -2.96 -8.36 15.43
C CYS A 331 -4.13 -9.26 15.81
N LEU A 332 -4.03 -10.56 15.51
CA LEU A 332 -4.99 -11.56 15.99
C LEU A 332 -5.04 -11.54 17.52
N ASP A 333 -6.24 -11.44 18.09
CA ASP A 333 -6.45 -11.21 19.51
C ASP A 333 -7.56 -12.14 20.05
N VAL A 334 -7.27 -12.79 21.19
CA VAL A 334 -8.29 -13.45 22.00
C VAL A 334 -9.14 -12.39 22.66
N THR A 335 -10.33 -12.18 22.09
CA THR A 335 -11.30 -11.14 22.43
C THR A 335 -11.45 -10.99 23.94
N SER A 336 -11.20 -9.77 24.42
CA SER A 336 -11.33 -9.39 25.84
C SER A 336 -10.54 -10.28 26.80
N LYS A 337 -9.47 -10.92 26.34
CA LYS A 337 -8.68 -11.90 27.12
C LYS A 337 -9.51 -13.11 27.59
N SER A 338 -10.63 -13.39 26.94
CA SER A 338 -11.58 -14.43 27.35
C SER A 338 -11.45 -15.68 26.47
N MET A 339 -11.05 -16.80 27.07
CA MET A 339 -10.96 -18.09 26.39
C MET A 339 -12.32 -18.72 26.04
N THR A 340 -13.42 -18.12 26.51
CA THR A 340 -14.79 -18.53 26.20
C THR A 340 -15.46 -17.60 25.18
N ALA A 341 -14.73 -16.61 24.64
CA ALA A 341 -15.23 -15.75 23.60
C ALA A 341 -15.70 -16.56 22.38
N THR A 342 -16.85 -16.19 21.82
CA THR A 342 -17.48 -16.88 20.69
C THR A 342 -16.91 -16.48 19.33
N TYR A 343 -15.93 -15.58 19.31
CA TYR A 343 -15.16 -15.15 18.15
C TYR A 343 -13.84 -14.52 18.60
N MET A 344 -12.81 -14.57 17.75
CA MET A 344 -11.58 -13.77 17.88
C MET A 344 -11.72 -12.46 17.11
N ILE A 345 -10.85 -11.49 17.39
CA ILE A 345 -10.82 -10.19 16.71
C ILE A 345 -9.42 -9.86 16.18
N THR A 346 -9.33 -8.97 15.21
CA THR A 346 -8.08 -8.25 14.89
C THR A 346 -8.07 -6.95 15.67
N TRP A 347 -7.34 -6.94 16.78
CA TRP A 347 -7.21 -5.79 17.69
C TRP A 347 -5.95 -4.98 17.36
N PHE A 348 -5.86 -3.74 17.82
CA PHE A 348 -4.62 -2.95 17.74
C PHE A 348 -3.43 -3.76 18.24
N CYS A 349 -2.33 -3.80 17.48
CA CYS A 349 -1.14 -4.53 17.89
C CYS A 349 -0.57 -3.92 19.17
N LYS A 350 -0.60 -4.69 20.25
CA LYS A 350 -0.09 -4.30 21.57
C LYS A 350 1.42 -4.42 21.59
N GLN A 351 2.12 -3.40 22.05
CA GLN A 351 3.57 -3.30 21.94
C GLN A 351 4.18 -2.73 23.21
N ALA A 352 5.40 -3.15 23.53
CA ALA A 352 6.21 -2.57 24.58
C ALA A 352 7.69 -2.58 24.20
N PRO A 353 8.48 -1.55 24.54
CA PRO A 353 9.91 -1.49 24.20
C PRO A 353 10.78 -2.62 24.79
N ASN A 354 10.35 -3.22 25.90
CA ASN A 354 10.96 -4.42 26.48
C ASN A 354 10.48 -5.72 25.80
N GLY A 355 9.68 -5.61 24.74
CA GLY A 355 9.04 -6.68 24.02
C GLY A 355 7.77 -7.23 24.68
N VAL A 356 7.55 -7.03 25.99
CA VAL A 356 6.50 -7.75 26.73
C VAL A 356 5.10 -7.34 26.27
N VAL A 357 4.41 -8.27 25.62
CA VAL A 357 3.02 -8.09 25.15
C VAL A 357 2.02 -8.87 26.02
N ASP A 358 0.76 -8.44 26.06
CA ASP A 358 -0.33 -9.22 26.63
C ASP A 358 -0.46 -10.58 25.93
N PHE A 359 -0.65 -11.65 26.72
CA PHE A 359 -0.77 -13.03 26.22
C PHE A 359 -1.82 -13.21 25.12
N ASN A 360 -2.90 -12.43 25.14
CA ASN A 360 -4.02 -12.63 24.22
C ASN A 360 -3.71 -12.20 22.78
N GLN A 361 -2.52 -11.64 22.50
CA GLN A 361 -2.00 -11.44 21.14
C GLN A 361 -0.74 -12.26 20.85
N GLN A 362 -0.31 -13.11 21.78
CA GLN A 362 0.87 -13.93 21.59
C GLN A 362 0.46 -15.32 21.11
N TRP A 363 1.02 -15.74 19.98
CA TRP A 363 0.67 -16.94 19.26
C TRP A 363 1.95 -17.69 18.88
N VAL A 364 2.03 -18.95 19.30
CA VAL A 364 2.99 -19.91 18.74
C VAL A 364 2.30 -20.62 17.59
N HIS A 365 2.83 -20.51 16.38
CA HIS A 365 2.29 -21.18 15.21
C HIS A 365 3.35 -22.06 14.53
N PRO A 366 2.94 -22.97 13.63
CA PRO A 366 3.88 -23.72 12.81
C PRO A 366 4.70 -22.74 11.95
N VAL A 367 6.02 -22.87 11.98
CA VAL A 367 6.96 -22.11 11.17
C VAL A 367 7.62 -23.08 10.19
N PRO A 368 7.60 -22.83 8.88
CA PRO A 368 8.28 -23.67 7.89
C PRO A 368 9.78 -23.77 8.16
N ASP A 369 10.36 -24.95 7.96
CA ASP A 369 11.79 -25.15 8.14
C ASP A 369 12.56 -24.54 6.96
N ALA A 370 13.08 -23.33 7.17
CA ALA A 370 13.88 -22.62 6.17
C ALA A 370 15.13 -23.42 5.73
N THR A 371 15.68 -24.29 6.59
CA THR A 371 16.85 -25.13 6.24
C THR A 371 16.49 -26.22 5.25
N LYS A 372 15.22 -26.64 5.22
CA LYS A 372 14.65 -27.60 4.27
C LYS A 372 14.01 -26.95 3.06
N LYS A 373 14.04 -25.61 2.97
CA LYS A 373 13.33 -24.82 1.95
C LYS A 373 11.83 -25.10 1.92
N GLU A 374 11.25 -25.42 3.07
CA GLU A 374 9.81 -25.55 3.19
C GLU A 374 9.17 -24.16 3.14
N VAL A 375 8.09 -24.02 2.38
CA VAL A 375 7.32 -22.77 2.26
C VAL A 375 6.04 -22.79 3.11
N SER A 376 5.76 -23.93 3.76
CA SER A 376 4.60 -24.12 4.62
C SER A 376 4.84 -25.17 5.70
N ALA A 377 4.20 -25.01 6.87
CA ALA A 377 4.16 -26.01 7.93
C ALA A 377 2.73 -26.18 8.46
N THR A 378 2.38 -27.39 8.89
CA THR A 378 1.05 -27.71 9.45
C THR A 378 1.16 -28.08 10.92
N GLY A 379 0.27 -27.53 11.74
CA GLY A 379 0.23 -27.78 13.18
C GLY A 379 -0.81 -26.89 13.89
N PRO A 380 -0.91 -26.98 15.23
CA PRO A 380 -1.76 -26.09 16.01
C PRO A 380 -1.19 -24.67 16.08
N ILE A 381 -2.07 -23.67 16.09
CA ILE A 381 -1.73 -22.30 16.50
C ILE A 381 -2.16 -22.15 17.96
N ILE A 382 -1.23 -21.87 18.85
CA ILE A 382 -1.40 -21.93 20.31
C ILE A 382 -1.25 -20.54 20.90
N VAL A 383 -2.16 -20.15 21.82
CA VAL A 383 -1.99 -18.94 22.63
C VAL A 383 -0.78 -19.12 23.54
N ASN A 384 0.24 -18.29 23.37
CA ASN A 384 1.45 -18.35 24.18
C ASN A 384 1.14 -17.84 25.60
N ASN A 385 1.59 -18.57 26.61
CA ASN A 385 1.67 -18.10 27.99
C ASN A 385 0.39 -17.45 28.56
N TYR A 386 -0.74 -18.17 28.54
CA TYR A 386 -2.06 -17.66 28.92
C TYR A 386 -2.19 -17.08 30.36
N THR A 387 -1.18 -17.23 31.22
CA THR A 387 -1.16 -16.75 32.61
C THR A 387 -0.25 -15.56 32.86
N SER A 388 0.59 -15.13 31.91
CA SER A 388 1.51 -14.01 32.17
C SER A 388 1.72 -13.10 30.97
N THR A 389 1.98 -11.83 31.25
CA THR A 389 2.59 -10.88 30.30
C THR A 389 4.07 -11.22 30.18
N SER A 390 4.44 -12.15 29.30
CA SER A 390 5.86 -12.42 29.01
C SER A 390 6.05 -12.90 27.58
N ASN A 391 7.18 -12.54 26.97
CA ASN A 391 7.59 -13.06 25.66
C ASN A 391 8.33 -14.39 25.75
N ALA A 392 8.45 -14.97 26.94
CA ALA A 392 9.01 -16.29 27.06
C ALA A 392 8.06 -17.25 26.34
N VAL A 393 8.55 -17.86 25.26
CA VAL A 393 7.93 -19.06 24.71
C VAL A 393 7.86 -20.03 25.88
N SER A 394 6.66 -20.31 26.37
CA SER A 394 6.53 -21.41 27.31
C SER A 394 7.06 -22.64 26.55
N ALA A 395 7.89 -23.46 27.19
CA ALA A 395 8.53 -24.66 26.60
C ALA A 395 7.52 -25.75 26.12
N CYS A 396 6.27 -25.35 25.91
CA CYS A 396 5.11 -26.14 25.57
C CYS A 396 4.88 -26.30 24.06
N SER A 397 5.69 -25.68 23.19
CA SER A 397 5.66 -25.97 21.75
C SER A 397 6.26 -27.34 21.41
N THR A 398 7.06 -27.93 22.31
CA THR A 398 7.76 -29.21 22.10
C THR A 398 7.49 -30.22 23.24
N SER A 399 6.21 -30.53 23.48
CA SER A 399 5.64 -31.78 24.05
C SER A 399 6.24 -32.53 25.27
N THR A 400 7.24 -32.04 26.01
CA THR A 400 7.71 -32.74 27.25
C THR A 400 8.01 -31.84 28.45
N ALA A 401 7.91 -30.52 28.33
CA ALA A 401 8.17 -29.63 29.46
C ALA A 401 7.06 -29.70 30.53
N LYS A 402 7.46 -29.97 31.76
CA LYS A 402 6.61 -30.02 32.97
C LYS A 402 6.03 -28.62 33.23
N GLY A 403 4.76 -28.37 32.88
CA GLY A 403 4.10 -27.06 33.07
C GLY A 403 2.97 -26.71 32.09
N CYS A 404 2.74 -27.52 31.04
CA CYS A 404 1.81 -27.21 29.94
C CYS A 404 0.31 -27.49 30.20
N GLY A 405 -0.13 -27.35 31.45
CA GLY A 405 -1.45 -27.82 31.90
C GLY A 405 -2.68 -27.14 31.26
N SER A 406 -2.52 -26.02 30.52
CA SER A 406 -3.68 -25.29 29.98
C SER A 406 -3.37 -24.47 28.71
N ASN A 407 -2.81 -25.12 27.70
CA ASN A 407 -2.71 -24.50 26.37
C ASN A 407 -4.11 -24.30 25.76
N TYR A 408 -4.28 -23.21 25.01
CA TYR A 408 -5.45 -22.95 24.17
C TYR A 408 -5.03 -22.88 22.71
N CYS A 409 -5.77 -23.55 21.84
CA CYS A 409 -5.48 -23.62 20.40
C CYS A 409 -6.54 -22.88 19.62
N LEU A 410 -6.13 -22.19 18.55
CA LEU A 410 -7.03 -21.60 17.58
C LEU A 410 -7.86 -22.69 16.89
N LYS A 411 -9.17 -22.51 16.90
CA LYS A 411 -10.16 -23.46 16.41
C LYS A 411 -10.82 -22.95 15.14
N SER A 412 -10.74 -23.75 14.07
CA SER A 412 -11.50 -23.48 12.86
C SER A 412 -12.94 -23.99 12.99
N PRO A 413 -13.95 -23.22 12.52
CA PRO A 413 -15.32 -23.72 12.37
C PRO A 413 -15.47 -24.70 11.18
N GLY A 414 -14.45 -24.83 10.31
CA GLY A 414 -14.39 -25.80 9.20
C GLY A 414 -15.27 -25.50 7.99
N THR A 415 -16.19 -24.56 8.10
CA THR A 415 -17.08 -24.16 7.00
C THR A 415 -16.98 -22.66 6.81
N ALA A 416 -16.81 -22.18 5.58
CA ALA A 416 -16.80 -20.76 5.26
C ALA A 416 -18.24 -20.22 5.11
N THR A 417 -18.71 -19.46 6.09
CA THR A 417 -19.99 -18.72 6.05
C THR A 417 -19.79 -17.31 6.60
N SER A 418 -20.80 -16.44 6.50
CA SER A 418 -20.73 -15.08 7.06
C SER A 418 -20.52 -15.04 8.57
N SER A 419 -20.94 -16.07 9.32
CA SER A 419 -20.85 -16.18 10.78
C SER A 419 -19.83 -17.23 11.26
N SER A 420 -18.96 -17.70 10.38
CA SER A 420 -17.94 -18.72 10.68
C SER A 420 -16.73 -18.15 11.40
N TRP A 421 -16.95 -17.68 12.62
CA TRP A 421 -15.90 -17.11 13.45
C TRP A 421 -14.94 -18.17 13.98
N VAL A 422 -13.64 -17.82 14.01
CA VAL A 422 -12.65 -18.63 14.70
C VAL A 422 -12.72 -18.37 16.20
N THR A 423 -12.42 -19.38 17.00
CA THR A 423 -12.40 -19.30 18.47
C THR A 423 -11.14 -19.96 19.01
N VAL A 424 -11.02 -20.10 20.34
CA VAL A 424 -10.00 -20.95 20.95
C VAL A 424 -10.66 -22.06 21.77
N GLU A 425 -9.98 -23.19 21.93
CA GLU A 425 -10.36 -24.22 22.90
C GLU A 425 -9.15 -24.81 23.61
N GLY A 426 -9.36 -25.41 24.78
CA GLY A 426 -8.30 -26.07 25.53
C GLY A 426 -7.69 -27.24 24.77
N CYS A 427 -6.36 -27.28 24.69
CA CYS A 427 -5.56 -28.26 23.95
C CYS A 427 -4.27 -28.63 24.70
N SER A 428 -4.39 -29.00 25.97
CA SER A 428 -3.27 -29.23 26.89
C SER A 428 -2.37 -30.44 26.55
N THR A 429 -2.77 -31.30 25.61
CA THR A 429 -2.01 -32.50 25.24
C THR A 429 -1.77 -32.55 23.73
N ALA A 430 -0.71 -33.25 23.31
CA ALA A 430 -0.43 -33.48 21.89
C ALA A 430 -1.60 -34.15 21.16
N ALA A 431 -2.30 -35.08 21.81
CA ALA A 431 -3.48 -35.74 21.25
C ALA A 431 -4.65 -34.76 21.02
N LEU A 432 -4.87 -33.81 21.93
CA LEU A 432 -5.87 -32.76 21.73
C LEU A 432 -5.44 -31.81 20.62
N GLN A 433 -4.18 -31.39 20.60
CA GLN A 433 -3.63 -30.52 19.56
C GLN A 433 -3.76 -31.14 18.17
N ALA A 434 -3.55 -32.45 18.03
CA ALA A 434 -3.63 -33.19 16.77
C ALA A 434 -5.05 -33.31 16.17
N LYS A 435 -6.10 -32.81 16.84
CA LYS A 435 -7.45 -32.80 16.27
C LYS A 435 -7.50 -31.95 15.00
N ASN A 436 -8.08 -32.50 13.93
CA ASN A 436 -8.12 -31.86 12.61
C ASN A 436 -8.56 -30.39 12.64
N TYR A 437 -9.62 -30.05 13.38
CA TYR A 437 -10.15 -28.69 13.41
C TYR A 437 -9.28 -27.67 14.18
N LEU A 438 -8.20 -28.13 14.81
CA LEU A 438 -7.15 -27.29 15.42
C LEU A 438 -5.88 -27.22 14.57
N GLN A 439 -5.83 -27.95 13.44
CA GLN A 439 -4.68 -27.95 12.54
C GLN A 439 -4.81 -26.82 11.52
N TRP A 440 -3.73 -26.05 11.41
CA TRP A 440 -3.59 -24.95 10.47
C TRP A 440 -2.31 -25.13 9.66
N THR A 441 -2.37 -24.83 8.38
CA THR A 441 -1.20 -24.77 7.50
C THR A 441 -0.82 -23.32 7.30
N VAL A 442 0.33 -22.93 7.82
CA VAL A 442 0.90 -21.58 7.69
C VAL A 442 1.84 -21.58 6.51
N TYR A 443 1.56 -20.76 5.51
CA TYR A 443 2.41 -20.51 4.35
C TYR A 443 3.24 -19.26 4.59
N HIS A 444 4.51 -19.27 4.19
CA HIS A 444 5.38 -18.08 4.14
C HIS A 444 5.53 -17.64 2.67
N ASP A 445 6.72 -17.23 2.24
CA ASP A 445 7.01 -16.92 0.85
C ASP A 445 6.96 -18.20 0.00
N THR A 446 5.92 -18.32 -0.84
CA THR A 446 5.79 -19.42 -1.80
C THR A 446 6.39 -19.07 -3.17
N GLY A 447 6.90 -17.85 -3.35
CA GLY A 447 7.27 -17.27 -4.63
C GLY A 447 6.07 -16.80 -5.48
N ASP A 448 4.84 -17.02 -5.01
CA ASP A 448 3.61 -16.56 -5.67
C ASP A 448 2.82 -15.65 -4.72
N TYR A 449 2.56 -14.42 -5.20
CA TYR A 449 1.79 -13.44 -4.46
C TYR A 449 0.44 -13.97 -4.02
N ALA A 450 -0.27 -14.74 -4.86
CA ALA A 450 -1.54 -15.28 -4.44
C ALA A 450 -1.34 -16.14 -3.20
N THR A 451 -0.52 -17.20 -3.29
CA THR A 451 -0.45 -18.24 -2.25
C THR A 451 0.39 -17.91 -1.02
N SER A 452 1.27 -16.90 -1.07
CA SER A 452 2.18 -16.56 0.03
C SER A 452 1.50 -15.98 1.27
N TYR A 453 2.07 -16.26 2.45
CA TYR A 453 1.71 -15.68 3.76
C TYR A 453 0.27 -15.94 4.23
N ARG A 454 -0.33 -17.04 3.79
CA ARG A 454 -1.70 -17.43 4.17
C ARG A 454 -1.70 -18.41 5.33
N ILE A 455 -2.75 -18.38 6.14
CA ILE A 455 -3.03 -19.38 7.16
C ILE A 455 -4.29 -20.15 6.74
N LYS A 456 -4.16 -21.42 6.38
CA LYS A 456 -5.27 -22.28 5.94
C LYS A 456 -5.71 -23.26 7.02
N ASP A 457 -7.01 -23.48 7.15
CA ASP A 457 -7.54 -24.53 8.02
C ASP A 457 -7.47 -25.93 7.37
N TYR A 458 -7.83 -26.95 8.14
CA TYR A 458 -7.91 -28.35 7.70
C TYR A 458 -8.91 -28.65 6.57
N LYS A 459 -9.76 -27.68 6.20
CA LYS A 459 -10.74 -27.79 5.09
C LYS A 459 -10.33 -26.96 3.88
N GLY A 460 -9.18 -26.28 3.93
CA GLY A 460 -8.67 -25.44 2.85
C GLY A 460 -9.23 -24.03 2.82
N ASN A 461 -9.92 -23.57 3.87
CA ASN A 461 -10.36 -22.18 4.02
C ASN A 461 -9.23 -21.33 4.60
N CYS A 462 -9.19 -20.04 4.27
CA CYS A 462 -8.18 -19.10 4.72
C CYS A 462 -8.69 -18.28 5.92
N LEU A 463 -7.81 -18.08 6.91
CA LEU A 463 -8.03 -17.18 8.04
C LEU A 463 -8.05 -15.72 7.56
N GLN A 464 -9.08 -14.97 7.93
CA GLN A 464 -9.28 -13.61 7.45
C GLN A 464 -10.09 -12.78 8.46
N PRO A 465 -9.72 -11.53 8.78
CA PRO A 465 -10.61 -10.61 9.45
C PRO A 465 -11.68 -10.07 8.51
N THR A 466 -12.82 -9.66 9.08
CA THR A 466 -13.78 -8.82 8.36
C THR A 466 -13.09 -7.56 7.84
N ARG A 467 -13.32 -7.20 6.58
CA ARG A 467 -12.89 -5.90 6.02
C ARG A 467 -13.48 -4.76 6.87
N GLN A 468 -12.68 -3.76 7.25
CA GLN A 468 -13.21 -2.60 7.98
C GLN A 468 -14.04 -1.71 7.07
N THR A 469 -14.96 -0.93 7.64
CA THR A 469 -15.71 0.08 6.89
C THR A 469 -14.75 1.14 6.34
N ASP A 470 -14.90 1.45 5.05
CA ASP A 470 -14.21 2.50 4.32
C ASP A 470 -15.21 3.25 3.41
N THR A 471 -14.73 4.11 2.51
CA THR A 471 -15.58 4.89 1.59
C THR A 471 -16.33 4.04 0.55
N THR A 472 -15.84 2.82 0.28
CA THR A 472 -16.34 1.90 -0.75
C THR A 472 -17.08 0.69 -0.17
N TYR A 473 -16.92 0.42 1.12
CA TYR A 473 -17.44 -0.77 1.78
C TYR A 473 -17.91 -0.46 3.20
N THR A 474 -19.13 -0.87 3.54
CA THR A 474 -19.64 -0.82 4.91
C THR A 474 -19.65 -2.22 5.51
N ALA A 475 -18.84 -2.44 6.55
CA ALA A 475 -18.80 -3.71 7.25
C ALA A 475 -20.14 -3.94 7.99
N PRO A 476 -20.73 -5.15 7.88
CA PRO A 476 -21.88 -5.51 8.71
C PRO A 476 -21.53 -5.38 10.20
N SER A 477 -22.39 -4.74 10.98
CA SER A 477 -22.17 -4.59 12.44
C SER A 477 -22.05 -5.93 13.16
N SER A 478 -22.69 -6.99 12.65
CA SER A 478 -22.55 -8.37 13.12
C SER A 478 -21.13 -8.91 13.02
N ASP A 479 -20.35 -8.38 12.09
CA ASP A 479 -19.01 -8.83 11.75
C ASP A 479 -17.92 -7.98 12.44
N LEU A 480 -18.34 -6.99 13.23
CA LEU A 480 -17.50 -6.12 14.04
C LEU A 480 -17.73 -6.40 15.53
N HIS A 481 -16.69 -6.17 16.33
CA HIS A 481 -16.79 -6.07 17.78
C HIS A 481 -17.39 -4.72 18.19
N SER A 482 -17.77 -4.56 19.46
CA SER A 482 -18.49 -3.38 19.96
C SER A 482 -17.76 -2.04 19.80
N ASP A 483 -16.44 -2.06 19.61
CA ASP A 483 -15.60 -0.88 19.34
C ASP A 483 -15.21 -0.72 17.87
N GLY A 484 -15.79 -1.52 16.98
CA GLY A 484 -15.56 -1.47 15.54
C GLY A 484 -14.32 -2.23 15.06
N THR A 485 -13.61 -2.94 15.93
CA THR A 485 -12.57 -3.89 15.49
C THR A 485 -13.18 -5.10 14.78
N SER A 486 -12.45 -5.70 13.85
CA SER A 486 -12.99 -6.75 12.99
C SER A 486 -12.99 -8.10 13.69
N LYS A 487 -14.08 -8.86 13.55
CA LYS A 487 -14.08 -10.29 13.91
C LYS A 487 -13.29 -11.10 12.90
N VAL A 488 -12.71 -12.21 13.34
CA VAL A 488 -11.91 -13.10 12.49
C VAL A 488 -12.66 -14.37 12.16
N LYS A 489 -12.69 -14.72 10.88
CA LYS A 489 -13.41 -15.88 10.32
C LYS A 489 -12.52 -16.70 9.38
N VAL A 490 -13.05 -17.82 8.94
CA VAL A 490 -12.52 -18.54 7.77
C VAL A 490 -13.38 -18.27 6.55
N VAL A 491 -12.74 -18.10 5.40
CA VAL A 491 -13.39 -17.87 4.10
C VAL A 491 -12.74 -18.71 3.01
N ALA A 492 -13.37 -18.82 1.84
CA ALA A 492 -12.72 -19.42 0.68
C ALA A 492 -11.43 -18.65 0.35
N CYS A 493 -10.34 -19.40 0.14
CA CYS A 493 -9.04 -18.81 -0.16
C CYS A 493 -9.05 -18.07 -1.52
N ASN A 494 -8.53 -16.84 -1.56
CA ASN A 494 -8.38 -16.01 -2.76
C ASN A 494 -7.11 -15.12 -2.64
N SER A 495 -6.81 -14.30 -3.65
CA SER A 495 -5.62 -13.43 -3.66
C SER A 495 -5.69 -12.19 -2.76
N SER A 496 -6.73 -12.06 -1.91
CA SER A 496 -6.92 -10.88 -1.08
C SER A 496 -5.82 -10.73 -0.04
N GLU A 497 -5.38 -9.49 0.14
CA GLU A 497 -4.48 -9.05 1.20
C GLU A 497 -5.02 -9.29 2.61
N LEU A 498 -6.36 -9.35 2.79
CA LEU A 498 -6.99 -9.69 4.06
C LEU A 498 -6.67 -11.13 4.51
N GLN A 499 -6.27 -12.01 3.59
CA GLN A 499 -5.91 -13.41 3.90
C GLN A 499 -4.43 -13.60 4.23
N LYS A 500 -3.67 -12.51 4.29
CA LYS A 500 -2.23 -12.54 4.52
C LYS A 500 -1.90 -12.13 5.94
N TRP A 501 -1.00 -12.88 6.56
CA TRP A 501 -0.57 -12.71 7.95
C TRP A 501 0.95 -12.70 8.03
N ASN A 502 1.54 -11.77 8.78
CA ASN A 502 2.99 -11.57 8.90
C ASN A 502 3.72 -11.46 7.54
N ALA A 503 3.02 -11.01 6.49
CA ALA A 503 3.63 -10.81 5.19
C ALA A 503 4.57 -9.59 5.21
N PRO A 504 5.77 -9.69 4.63
CA PRO A 504 6.68 -8.57 4.54
C PRO A 504 6.12 -7.50 3.60
N ALA A 505 6.62 -6.29 3.80
CA ALA A 505 6.57 -5.26 2.79
C ALA A 505 7.10 -5.78 1.43
N ASN A 506 6.39 -5.53 0.33
CA ASN A 506 6.82 -5.74 -1.06
C ASN A 506 6.58 -7.11 -1.72
N ILE A 507 5.56 -7.84 -1.31
CA ILE A 507 5.14 -9.09 -1.97
C ILE A 507 4.56 -8.88 -3.39
N SER A 508 4.26 -7.64 -3.78
CA SER A 508 3.53 -7.29 -5.00
C SER A 508 4.49 -6.63 -5.99
N LYS A 509 5.05 -7.39 -6.93
CA LYS A 509 5.91 -6.90 -8.01
C LYS A 509 5.30 -7.21 -9.38
N PRO A 510 4.21 -6.53 -9.80
CA PRO A 510 3.75 -6.64 -11.17
C PRO A 510 4.74 -5.95 -12.13
N THR A 511 4.83 -6.46 -13.35
CA THR A 511 5.56 -5.80 -14.45
C THR A 511 4.85 -4.49 -14.87
N PRO A 512 5.58 -3.39 -15.21
CA PRO A 512 5.00 -2.03 -15.19
C PRO A 512 4.08 -1.65 -16.35
N LEU A 513 4.12 -2.38 -17.47
CA LEU A 513 3.31 -2.11 -18.65
C LEU A 513 2.71 -3.42 -19.16
N THR A 514 1.39 -3.45 -19.32
CA THR A 514 0.66 -4.57 -19.91
C THR A 514 -0.30 -4.06 -20.99
N ASP A 515 -0.75 -4.98 -21.84
CA ASP A 515 -1.87 -4.77 -22.77
C ASP A 515 -1.69 -3.59 -23.75
N LEU A 516 -0.49 -3.44 -24.32
CA LEU A 516 -0.22 -2.44 -25.36
C LEU A 516 -0.97 -2.81 -26.67
N ILE A 517 -1.88 -1.94 -27.12
CA ILE A 517 -2.68 -2.11 -28.33
C ILE A 517 -2.61 -0.84 -29.18
N GLU A 518 -2.38 -1.02 -30.49
CA GLU A 518 -2.46 0.05 -31.52
C GLU A 518 -3.84 0.01 -32.21
N SER A 519 -4.45 1.19 -32.43
CA SER A 519 -5.70 1.34 -33.18
C SER A 519 -5.67 2.53 -34.16
#